data_AF-A0AA38GPB4-F1
#
_entry.id   AF-A0AA38GPB4-F1
#
_cell.length_a   1.000
_cell.length_b   1.000
_cell.length_c   1.000
_cell.angle_alpha   90.00
_cell.angle_beta   90.00
_cell.angle_gamma   90.00
#
_symmetry.space_group_name_H-M   'P 1'
#
loop_
_entity.id
_entity.type
_entity.pdbx_description
1 polymer ?
#
loop_
_entity_poly.entity_id
_entity_poly.type
_entity_poly.pdbx_seq_one_letter_code
_entity_poly.pdbx_strand_id
1 'polypeptide(L)'
;NLTMAIYKDDCEFADPAGSFKGLKRFKRNCSNFGSLIKTSNMKLMDWKDFEDRGVGYWRFACILAFPWRPILSATGYTEYYYDVESGKIC
;
A
#
# COMPACT_ATOMS: atom_id res chain seq x y z
N ASN A 1 6.12 -9.24 4.97
CA ASN A 1 5.59 -9.04 6.33
C ASN A 1 4.91 -7.68 6.35
N LEU A 2 3.58 -7.60 6.52
CA LEU A 2 2.86 -6.32 6.49
C LEU A 2 2.79 -5.78 7.93
N THR A 3 3.30 -4.58 8.20
CA THR A 3 3.30 -3.99 9.54
C THR A 3 1.93 -3.41 9.87
N MET A 4 0.93 -4.27 10.13
CA MET A 4 -0.45 -3.84 10.35
C MET A 4 -0.67 -2.96 11.58
N ALA A 5 0.23 -3.04 12.56
CA ALA A 5 0.10 -2.33 13.83
C ALA A 5 0.14 -0.79 13.70
N ILE A 6 0.65 -0.27 12.57
CA ILE A 6 0.74 1.18 12.33
C ILE A 6 -0.59 1.80 11.89
N TYR A 7 -1.60 1.00 11.54
CA TYR A 7 -2.89 1.48 11.07
C TYR A 7 -3.98 1.33 12.15
N LYS A 8 -5.00 2.19 12.12
CA LYS A 8 -6.25 1.99 12.86
C LYS A 8 -7.04 0.83 12.27
N ASP A 9 -7.84 0.17 13.12
CA ASP A 9 -8.63 -1.00 12.70
C ASP A 9 -9.66 -0.66 11.61
N ASP A 10 -10.18 0.56 11.62
CA ASP A 10 -11.17 1.13 10.69
C ASP A 10 -10.57 2.04 9.61
N CYS A 11 -9.23 2.06 9.47
CA CYS A 11 -8.50 2.89 8.51
C CYS A 11 -9.06 2.78 7.08
N GLU A 12 -9.14 3.92 6.39
CA GLU A 12 -9.58 4.00 5.00
C GLU A 12 -8.41 3.84 4.03
N PHE A 13 -8.60 2.96 3.04
CA PHE A 13 -7.66 2.74 1.95
C PHE A 13 -8.34 3.14 0.65
N ALA A 14 -7.71 4.04 -0.10
CA ALA A 14 -8.23 4.58 -1.34
C ALA A 14 -7.20 4.54 -2.46
N ASP A 15 -7.68 4.29 -3.68
CA ASP A 15 -6.97 4.49 -4.92
C ASP A 15 -7.91 5.13 -5.96
N PRO A 16 -7.45 5.54 -7.15
CA PRO A 16 -8.31 6.17 -8.15
C PRO A 16 -9.52 5.34 -8.63
N ALA A 17 -9.53 4.02 -8.39
CA ALA A 17 -10.63 3.13 -8.74
C ALA A 17 -11.66 2.97 -7.60
N GLY A 18 -11.34 3.35 -6.36
CA GLY A 18 -12.30 3.39 -5.25
C GLY A 18 -11.67 3.37 -3.87
N SER A 19 -12.50 3.36 -2.83
CA SER A 19 -12.07 3.26 -1.43
C SER A 19 -12.77 2.16 -0.65
N PHE A 20 -12.15 1.74 0.44
CA PHE A 20 -12.74 0.83 1.41
C PHE A 20 -12.13 1.03 2.80
N LYS A 21 -12.87 0.64 3.84
CA LYS A 21 -12.40 0.69 5.23
C LYS A 21 -12.05 -0.68 5.79
N GLY A 22 -11.08 -0.70 6.70
CA GLY A 22 -10.81 -1.77 7.63
C GLY A 22 -9.63 -2.69 7.29
N LEU A 23 -8.78 -2.97 8.30
CA LEU A 23 -7.54 -3.73 8.12
C LEU A 23 -7.73 -5.17 7.66
N LYS A 24 -8.83 -5.81 8.08
CA LYS A 24 -9.15 -7.17 7.65
C LYS A 24 -9.36 -7.24 6.13
N ARG A 25 -10.05 -6.23 5.56
CA ARG A 25 -10.29 -6.14 4.12
C ARG A 25 -9.00 -5.79 3.38
N PHE A 26 -8.20 -4.87 3.92
CA PHE A 26 -6.89 -4.53 3.37
C PHE A 26 -5.98 -5.75 3.27
N LYS A 27 -5.84 -6.52 4.36
CA LYS A 27 -5.06 -7.76 4.39
C LYS A 27 -5.49 -8.73 3.31
N ARG A 28 -6.81 -8.95 3.19
CA ARG A 28 -7.38 -9.86 2.20
C ARG A 28 -7.08 -9.41 0.77
N ASN A 29 -7.21 -8.12 0.48
CA ASN A 29 -6.91 -7.56 -0.83
C ASN A 29 -5.42 -7.74 -1.19
N CYS A 30 -4.52 -7.44 -0.25
CA CYS A 30 -3.08 -7.67 -0.42
C CYS A 30 -2.76 -9.16 -0.63
N SER A 31 -3.40 -10.07 0.10
CA SER A 31 -3.20 -11.51 -0.08
C SER A 31 -3.73 -12.02 -1.42
N ASN A 32 -4.91 -11.56 -1.86
CA ASN A 32 -5.50 -11.94 -3.15
C ASN A 32 -4.59 -11.53 -4.30
N PHE A 33 -4.14 -10.27 -4.32
CA PHE A 33 -3.21 -9.79 -5.34
C PHE A 33 -1.84 -10.45 -5.21
N GLY A 34 -1.34 -10.60 -3.98
CA GLY A 34 -0.05 -11.24 -3.69
C GLY A 34 0.04 -12.69 -4.17
N SER A 35 -1.07 -13.43 -4.21
CA SER A 35 -1.11 -14.79 -4.77
C SER A 35 -0.75 -14.86 -6.26
N LEU A 36 -0.92 -13.75 -6.98
CA LEU A 36 -0.57 -13.62 -8.40
C LEU A 36 0.87 -13.17 -8.61
N ILE A 37 1.62 -12.79 -7.56
CA ILE A 37 2.97 -12.25 -7.66
C ILE A 37 4.00 -13.36 -7.47
N LYS A 38 4.89 -13.54 -8.45
CA LYS A 38 6.06 -14.42 -8.33
C LYS A 38 7.21 -13.72 -7.63
N THR A 39 7.49 -12.48 -8.00
CA THR A 39 8.50 -11.62 -7.36
C THR A 39 8.07 -10.17 -7.50
N SER A 40 8.40 -9.35 -6.51
CA SER A 40 8.10 -7.92 -6.50
C SER A 40 9.27 -7.12 -5.95
N ASN A 41 9.45 -5.92 -6.48
CA ASN A 41 10.34 -4.89 -5.99
C ASN A 41 9.52 -3.62 -5.75
N MET A 42 9.66 -3.05 -4.56
CA MET A 42 9.15 -1.72 -4.23
C MET A 42 10.34 -0.86 -3.83
N LYS A 43 10.55 0.24 -4.53
CA LYS A 43 11.60 1.21 -4.23
C LYS A 43 10.96 2.53 -3.82
N LEU A 44 11.27 2.96 -2.59
CA LEU A 44 11.00 4.33 -2.15
C LEU A 44 11.95 5.26 -2.89
N MET A 45 11.38 6.24 -3.59
CA MET A 45 12.10 7.18 -4.44
C MET A 45 12.30 8.51 -3.72
N ASP A 46 11.29 8.95 -2.97
CA ASP A 46 11.29 10.17 -2.19
C ASP A 46 10.30 10.04 -1.02
N TRP A 47 10.53 10.80 0.04
CA TRP A 47 9.66 10.87 1.21
C TRP A 47 9.52 12.31 1.68
N LYS A 48 8.28 12.76 1.86
CA LYS A 48 7.97 14.11 2.34
C LYS A 48 7.12 14.02 3.60
N ASP A 49 7.62 14.60 4.68
CA ASP A 49 6.88 14.74 5.92
C ASP A 49 6.15 16.08 5.97
N PHE A 50 4.88 16.01 6.36
CA PHE A 50 4.03 17.15 6.70
C PHE A 50 3.53 16.97 8.14
N GLU A 51 2.86 17.98 8.67
CA GLU A 51 2.34 17.97 10.05
C GLU A 51 1.29 16.86 10.27
N ASP A 52 0.40 16.65 9.30
CA ASP A 52 -0.74 15.75 9.38
C ASP A 52 -0.57 14.45 8.58
N ARG A 53 0.46 14.37 7.74
CA ARG A 53 0.67 13.22 6.84
C ARG A 53 2.12 13.03 6.39
N GLY A 54 2.43 11.79 6.01
CA GLY A 54 3.63 11.45 5.24
C GLY A 54 3.28 11.11 3.80
N VAL A 55 4.08 11.56 2.84
CA VAL A 55 3.89 11.23 1.41
C VAL A 55 5.11 10.48 0.89
N GLY A 56 4.92 9.19 0.58
CA GLY A 56 5.95 8.34 0.02
C GLY A 56 5.79 8.18 -1.48
N TYR A 57 6.78 8.62 -2.26
CA TYR A 57 6.84 8.38 -3.70
C TYR A 57 7.59 7.09 -3.97
N TRP A 58 7.02 6.23 -4.82
CA TRP A 58 7.55 4.89 -5.01
C TRP A 58 7.51 4.43 -6.46
N ARG A 59 8.38 3.47 -6.75
CA ARG A 59 8.34 2.66 -7.97
C ARG A 59 8.13 1.21 -7.59
N PHE A 60 7.06 0.64 -8.10
CA PHE A 60 6.69 -0.76 -7.95
C PHE A 60 6.97 -1.50 -9.24
N ALA A 61 7.53 -2.70 -9.14
CA ALA A 61 7.57 -3.65 -10.23
C ALA A 61 7.31 -5.06 -9.71
N CYS A 62 6.59 -5.88 -10.46
CA CYS A 62 6.43 -7.29 -10.14
C CYS A 62 6.36 -8.15 -11.40
N ILE A 63 6.72 -9.43 -11.24
CA ILE A 63 6.49 -10.47 -12.24
C ILE A 63 5.31 -11.30 -11.73
N LEU A 64 4.28 -11.43 -12.55
CA LEU A 64 3.10 -12.23 -12.19
C LEU A 64 3.32 -13.72 -12.48
N ALA A 65 2.63 -14.56 -11.73
CA ALA A 65 2.69 -16.02 -11.78
C ALA A 65 1.81 -16.62 -12.90
N PHE A 66 1.74 -15.97 -14.06
CA PHE A 66 1.09 -16.50 -15.27
C PHE A 66 2.12 -17.19 -16.19
N PRO A 67 1.70 -18.09 -17.10
CA PRO A 67 2.62 -18.83 -17.98
C PRO A 67 3.57 -17.94 -18.79
N TRP A 68 3.09 -16.79 -19.28
CA TRP A 68 3.89 -15.83 -20.05
C TRP A 68 4.65 -14.81 -19.18
N ARG A 69 4.57 -14.92 -17.84
CA ARG A 69 5.30 -14.12 -16.84
C ARG A 69 5.26 -12.61 -17.11
N PRO A 70 4.07 -11.99 -17.21
CA PRO A 70 3.99 -10.57 -17.50
C PRO A 70 4.63 -9.76 -16.38
N ILE A 71 5.21 -8.62 -16.78
CA ILE A 71 5.82 -7.65 -15.87
C ILE A 71 4.85 -6.48 -15.70
N LEU A 72 4.49 -6.18 -14.45
CA LEU A 72 3.84 -4.93 -14.12
C LEU A 72 4.90 -3.97 -13.57
N SER A 73 4.86 -2.72 -14.01
CA SER A 73 5.71 -1.65 -13.50
C SER A 73 4.87 -0.39 -13.36
N ALA A 74 4.85 0.19 -12.17
CA ALA A 74 4.09 1.39 -11.86
C ALA A 74 4.95 2.35 -11.02
N THR A 75 4.74 3.64 -11.23
CA THR A 75 5.23 4.70 -10.34
C THR A 75 4.02 5.38 -9.74
N GLY A 76 4.10 5.71 -8.46
CA GLY A 76 3.01 6.36 -7.76
C GLY A 76 3.48 7.00 -6.48
N TYR A 77 2.51 7.42 -5.69
CA TYR A 77 2.72 7.90 -4.34
C TYR A 77 1.61 7.36 -3.44
N THR A 78 1.87 7.36 -2.15
CA THR A 78 0.87 7.05 -1.12
C THR A 78 0.95 8.10 -0.04
N GLU A 79 -0.20 8.65 0.31
CA GLU A 79 -0.35 9.57 1.43
C GLU A 79 -0.79 8.78 2.66
N TYR A 80 -0.13 9.01 3.78
CA TYR A 80 -0.39 8.36 5.05
C TYR A 80 -0.81 9.44 6.04
N TYR A 81 -2.11 9.54 6.32
CA TYR A 81 -2.66 10.50 7.26
C TYR A 81 -2.56 9.97 8.69
N TYR A 82 -2.14 10.83 9.63
CA TYR A 82 -1.92 10.45 11.01
C TYR A 82 -3.11 10.85 11.89
N ASP A 83 -3.60 9.91 12.69
CA ASP A 83 -4.56 10.14 13.75
C ASP A 83 -3.85 10.78 14.95
N VAL A 84 -4.30 11.97 15.35
CA VAL A 84 -3.64 12.79 16.38
C VAL A 84 -3.62 12.10 17.75
N GLU A 85 -4.64 11.32 18.08
CA GLU A 85 -4.75 10.67 19.40
C GLU A 85 -3.89 9.41 19.50
N SER A 86 -3.93 8.57 18.47
CA SER A 86 -3.26 7.26 18.50
C SER A 86 -1.88 7.25 17.84
N GLY A 87 -1.55 8.27 17.04
CA GLY A 87 -0.35 8.32 16.19
C GLY A 87 -0.34 7.28 15.07
N LYS A 88 -1.46 6.58 14.84
CA LYS A 88 -1.62 5.57 13.79
C LYS A 88 -2.12 6.18 12.50
N ILE A 89 -2.01 5.43 11.42
CA ILE A 89 -2.54 5.80 10.11
C ILE A 89 -4.06 5.56 10.09
N CYS A 90 -4.84 6.54 9.62
CA CYS A 90 -6.31 6.50 9.57
C CYS A 90 -6.88 6.76 8.18
#